data_AF-A0A353NN85-F1
#
_entry.id   AF-A0A353NN85-F1
#
_cell.length_a   1.000
_cell.length_b   1.000
_cell.length_c   1.000
_cell.angle_alpha   90.00
_cell.angle_beta   90.00
_cell.angle_gamma   90.00
#
_symmetry.space_group_name_H-M   'P 1'
#
loop_
_entity.id
_entity.type
_entity.pdbx_description
1 polymer ?
#
loop_
_entity_poly.entity_id
_entity_poly.type
_entity_poly.pdbx_seq_one_letter_code
_entity_poly.pdbx_strand_id
1 'polypeptide(L)'
;MSDILRWQEVKTRKPHKCWGCDKEYPAGTQMISAAYADGGTVFGGYWCKTCQEYMHRHFESGDECEQGEIYENDPDGWEAIKAEREGIK
;
A
#
# COMPACT_ATOMS: atom_id res chain seq x y z
N MET A 1 -9.36 -15.34 8.55
CA MET A 1 -9.12 -14.18 9.43
C MET A 1 -7.63 -13.98 9.42
N SER A 2 -7.19 -12.95 8.72
CA SER A 2 -5.78 -12.60 8.55
C SER A 2 -5.36 -11.69 9.70
N ASP A 3 -4.34 -12.07 10.45
CA ASP A 3 -3.83 -11.29 11.59
C ASP A 3 -2.76 -10.31 11.13
N ILE A 4 -2.92 -9.02 11.43
CA ILE A 4 -1.88 -8.02 11.15
C ILE A 4 -0.75 -8.18 12.16
N LEU A 5 0.37 -8.75 11.71
CA LEU A 5 1.58 -8.92 12.51
C LEU A 5 2.40 -7.63 12.60
N ARG A 6 2.36 -6.82 11.54
CA ARG A 6 3.14 -5.58 11.45
C ARG A 6 2.43 -4.55 10.59
N TRP A 7 2.43 -3.31 11.05
CA TRP A 7 2.06 -2.15 10.27
C TRP A 7 2.83 -0.94 10.78
N GLN A 8 3.92 -0.57 10.11
CA GLN A 8 4.81 0.50 10.58
C GLN A 8 5.37 1.33 9.43
N GLU A 9 5.52 2.64 9.66
CA GLU A 9 6.19 3.52 8.70
C GLU A 9 7.69 3.33 8.76
N VAL A 10 8.29 3.03 7.62
CA VAL A 10 9.73 2.82 7.49
C VAL A 10 10.27 3.61 6.32
N LYS A 11 11.53 4.03 6.46
CA LYS A 11 12.33 4.50 5.33
C LYS A 11 12.98 3.29 4.66
N THR A 12 12.65 3.05 3.40
CA THR A 12 13.18 1.89 2.67
C THR A 12 14.69 2.03 2.43
N ARG A 13 15.41 0.90 2.44
CA ARG A 13 16.87 0.87 2.18
C ARG A 13 17.23 0.46 0.75
N LYS A 14 16.28 -0.14 0.04
CA LYS A 14 16.39 -0.57 -1.36
C LYS A 14 15.10 -0.17 -2.11
N PRO A 15 15.08 -0.19 -3.45
CA PRO A 15 13.84 -0.03 -4.19
C PRO A 15 12.83 -1.12 -3.82
N HIS A 16 11.56 -0.75 -3.71
CA HIS A 16 10.48 -1.67 -3.42
C HIS A 16 9.27 -1.36 -4.28
N LYS A 17 8.55 -2.41 -4.69
CA LYS A 17 7.22 -2.28 -5.28
C LYS A 17 6.17 -2.10 -4.20
N CYS A 18 5.23 -1.21 -4.44
CA CYS A 18 4.04 -1.09 -3.62
C CYS A 18 3.13 -2.30 -3.88
N TRP A 19 2.58 -2.90 -2.82
CA TRP A 19 1.63 -3.99 -2.95
C TRP A 19 0.37 -3.54 -3.70
N GLY A 20 -0.27 -2.43 -3.29
CA GLY A 20 -1.54 -2.01 -3.87
C GLY A 20 -1.50 -1.55 -5.33
N CYS A 21 -0.44 -0.88 -5.79
CA CYS A 21 -0.38 -0.31 -7.16
C CYS A 21 0.70 -0.89 -8.06
N ASP A 22 1.46 -1.87 -7.57
CA ASP A 22 2.66 -2.48 -8.19
C ASP A 22 3.77 -1.51 -8.68
N LYS A 23 3.63 -0.20 -8.42
CA LYS A 23 4.65 0.79 -8.82
C LYS A 23 5.91 0.64 -7.96
N GLU A 24 7.06 0.79 -8.62
CA GLU A 24 8.36 0.78 -7.96
C GLU A 24 8.69 2.15 -7.35
N TYR A 25 9.12 2.14 -6.10
CA TYR A 25 9.58 3.32 -5.36
C TYR A 25 11.07 3.20 -5.07
N PRO A 26 11.85 4.28 -5.24
CA PRO A 26 13.29 4.25 -5.01
C PRO A 26 13.62 4.03 -3.52
N ALA A 27 14.86 3.61 -3.28
CA ALA A 27 15.40 3.54 -1.93
C ALA A 27 15.33 4.91 -1.24
N GLY A 28 15.08 4.91 0.07
CA GLY A 28 14.94 6.14 0.87
C GLY A 28 13.53 6.72 0.89
N THR A 29 12.57 6.11 0.16
CA THR A 29 11.15 6.47 0.22
C THR A 29 10.54 6.04 1.56
N GLN A 30 9.65 6.88 2.09
CA GLN A 30 8.81 6.50 3.24
C GLN A 30 7.64 5.64 2.77
N MET A 31 7.55 4.41 3.27
CA MET A 31 6.49 3.45 2.95
C MET A 31 6.06 2.74 4.23
N ILE A 32 4.83 2.25 4.28
CA ILE A 32 4.44 1.33 5.36
C ILE A 32 4.92 -0.06 5.02
N SER A 33 5.56 -0.70 6.00
CA SER A 33 5.94 -2.09 5.90
C SER A 33 4.97 -2.96 6.68
N ALA A 34 4.11 -3.65 5.95
CA ALA A 34 3.05 -4.48 6.51
C ALA A 34 3.42 -5.96 6.48
N ALA A 35 2.92 -6.71 7.46
CA ALA A 35 2.97 -8.17 7.46
C ALA A 35 1.68 -8.74 8.06
N TYR A 36 1.21 -9.84 7.47
CA TYR A 36 -0.05 -10.48 7.76
C TYR A 36 0.19 -11.98 7.93
N ALA A 37 -0.47 -12.62 8.89
CA ALA A 37 -0.53 -14.08 8.98
C ALA A 37 -1.90 -14.54 8.48
N ASP A 38 -1.91 -15.42 7.48
CA ASP A 38 -3.12 -16.08 7.03
C ASP A 38 -2.85 -17.57 6.74
N GLY A 39 -3.74 -18.44 7.21
CA GLY A 39 -3.63 -19.89 6.98
C GLY A 39 -2.30 -20.52 7.44
N GLY A 40 -1.62 -19.94 8.44
CA GLY A 40 -0.29 -20.39 8.90
C GLY A 40 0.88 -19.91 8.04
N THR A 41 0.63 -19.09 7.03
CA THR A 41 1.64 -18.45 6.18
C THR A 41 1.74 -16.96 6.50
N VAL A 42 2.95 -16.41 6.50
CA VAL A 42 3.18 -14.98 6.68
C VAL A 42 3.42 -14.31 5.35
N PHE A 43 2.57 -13.35 5.02
CA PHE A 43 2.68 -12.47 3.86
C PHE A 43 3.21 -11.11 4.30
N GLY A 44 4.02 -10.48 3.48
CA GLY A 44 4.61 -9.18 3.80
C GLY A 44 4.72 -8.31 2.56
N GLY A 45 4.42 -7.03 2.72
CA GLY A 45 4.36 -6.06 1.63
C GLY A 45 4.76 -4.67 2.06
N TYR A 46 5.01 -3.82 1.06
CA TYR A 46 5.23 -2.40 1.25
C TYR A 46 4.07 -1.63 0.64
N TRP A 47 3.61 -0.59 1.34
CA TRP A 47 2.49 0.22 0.89
C TRP A 47 2.95 1.67 0.73
N CYS A 48 2.72 2.23 -0.45
CA CYS A 48 2.94 3.65 -0.68
C CYS A 48 1.83 4.46 -0.03
N LYS A 49 2.13 5.71 0.34
CA LYS A 49 1.17 6.59 1.01
C LYS A 49 -0.10 6.86 0.20
N THR A 50 -0.05 6.76 -1.14
CA THR A 50 -1.25 6.94 -2.00
C THR A 50 -2.20 5.75 -1.85
N CYS A 51 -1.69 4.52 -1.94
CA CYS A 51 -2.49 3.33 -1.72
C CYS A 51 -3.04 3.28 -0.29
N GLN A 52 -2.31 3.79 0.70
CA GLN A 52 -2.80 3.87 2.06
C GLN A 52 -4.02 4.76 2.21
N GLU A 53 -3.95 5.95 1.60
CA GLU A 53 -5.05 6.90 1.58
C GLU A 53 -6.25 6.32 0.82
N TYR A 54 -5.99 5.65 -0.31
CA TYR A 54 -7.02 4.95 -1.07
C TYR A 54 -7.73 3.90 -0.20
N MET A 55 -6.97 3.02 0.47
CA MET A 55 -7.54 2.03 1.39
C MET A 55 -8.32 2.69 2.51
N HIS A 56 -7.81 3.77 3.10
CA HIS A 56 -8.52 4.47 4.17
C HIS A 56 -9.87 5.05 3.73
N ARG A 57 -9.98 5.48 2.46
CA ARG A 57 -11.21 6.07 1.91
C ARG A 57 -12.21 5.04 1.38
N HIS A 58 -11.72 3.92 0.84
CA HIS A 58 -12.53 2.99 0.05
C HIS A 58 -12.66 1.58 0.64
N PHE A 59 -11.74 1.16 1.51
CA PHE A 59 -11.74 -0.18 2.07
C PHE A 59 -12.38 -0.18 3.46
N GLU A 60 -13.23 -1.16 3.72
CA GLU A 60 -13.76 -1.45 5.04
C GLU A 60 -12.81 -2.36 5.84
N SER A 61 -13.04 -2.45 7.15
CA SER A 61 -12.23 -3.33 8.01
C SER A 61 -12.47 -4.79 7.64
N GLY A 62 -11.43 -5.45 7.12
CA GLY A 62 -11.49 -6.85 6.69
C GLY A 62 -11.46 -7.03 5.17
N ASP A 63 -11.48 -5.94 4.40
CA ASP A 63 -11.27 -6.03 2.96
C ASP A 63 -9.83 -6.45 2.64
N GLU A 64 -9.71 -7.40 1.72
CA GLU A 64 -8.45 -7.91 1.22
C GLU A 64 -8.13 -7.25 -0.13
N CYS A 65 -6.85 -7.13 -0.44
CA CYS A 65 -6.36 -6.51 -1.67
C CYS A 65 -5.21 -7.34 -2.22
N GLU A 66 -5.35 -7.77 -3.47
CA GLU A 66 -4.29 -8.41 -4.23
C GLU A 66 -3.23 -7.40 -4.67
N GLN A 67 -2.07 -7.92 -5.10
CA GLN A 67 -0.98 -7.07 -5.57
C GLN A 67 -1.35 -6.40 -6.89
N GLY A 68 -1.26 -5.06 -6.97
CA GLY A 68 -1.59 -4.26 -8.15
C GLY A 68 -3.05 -3.85 -8.25
N GLU A 69 -3.92 -4.50 -7.46
CA GLU A 69 -5.37 -4.43 -7.61
C GLU A 69 -5.94 -3.01 -7.50
N ILE A 70 -5.41 -2.16 -6.60
CA ILE A 70 -5.92 -0.79 -6.45
C ILE A 70 -5.77 0.00 -7.76
N TYR A 71 -4.61 -0.10 -8.40
CA TYR A 71 -4.36 0.64 -9.63
C TYR A 71 -5.02 -0.01 -10.85
N GLU A 72 -5.18 -1.33 -10.85
CA GLU A 72 -5.88 -2.04 -11.92
C GLU A 72 -7.39 -1.80 -11.89
N ASN A 73 -8.00 -1.75 -10.70
CA ASN A 73 -9.44 -1.55 -10.55
C ASN A 73 -9.84 -0.08 -10.73
N ASP A 74 -9.05 0.86 -10.20
CA ASP A 74 -9.38 2.28 -10.23
C ASP A 74 -8.12 3.16 -10.44
N PRO A 75 -7.58 3.18 -11.67
CA PRO A 75 -6.41 3.99 -11.99
C PRO A 75 -6.71 5.50 -11.83
N ASP A 76 -7.91 5.95 -12.20
CA ASP A 76 -8.31 7.36 -12.16
C ASP A 76 -8.42 7.87 -10.71
N GLY A 77 -9.07 7.12 -9.82
CA GLY A 77 -9.15 7.45 -8.40
C GLY A 77 -7.79 7.41 -7.72
N TRP A 78 -6.94 6.45 -8.06
CA TRP A 78 -5.57 6.40 -7.56
C TRP A 78 -4.75 7.62 -8.01
N GLU A 79 -4.86 8.02 -9.27
CA GLU A 79 -4.18 9.21 -9.80
C GLU A 79 -4.72 10.51 -9.19
N ALA A 80 -6.02 10.61 -8.93
CA ALA A 80 -6.61 11.75 -8.24
C ALA A 80 -6.03 11.90 -6.82
N ILE A 81 -6.00 10.82 -6.02
CA ILE A 81 -5.39 10.86 -4.67
C ILE A 81 -3.90 11.20 -4.75
N LYS A 82 -3.18 10.67 -5.74
CA LYS A 82 -1.77 11.04 -5.92
C LYS A 82 -1.62 12.53 -6.22
N ALA A 83 -2.40 13.07 -7.15
CA ALA A 83 -2.36 14.47 -7.55
C ALA A 83 -2.73 15.41 -6.40
N GLU A 84 -3.75 15.06 -5.60
CA GLU A 84 -4.11 15.79 -4.36
C GLU A 84 -2.90 15.87 -3.42
N ARG A 85 -2.21 14.74 -3.20
CA ARG A 85 -1.08 14.66 -2.27
C ARG A 85 0.17 15.38 -2.76
N GLU A 86 0.39 15.43 -4.08
CA GLU A 86 1.52 16.17 -4.69
C GLU A 86 1.19 17.66 -4.91
N GLY A 87 -0.09 18.02 -4.98
CA GLY A 87 -0.61 19.36 -5.18
C GLY A 87 -0.77 20.19 -3.90
N ILE A 88 -0.74 19.57 -2.72
CA ILE A 88 -0.61 20.27 -1.44
C ILE A 88 0.83 20.80 -1.35
N LYS A 89 1.05 22.01 -1.87
CA LYS A 89 2.26 22.82 -1.69
C LYS A 89 1.94 24.09 -0.92
#